data_AF-A0A2S9GPM9-F1
#
_entry.id   AF-A0A2S9GPM9-F1
#
_cell.length_a   1.000
_cell.length_b   1.000
_cell.length_c   1.000
_cell.angle_alpha   90.00
_cell.angle_beta   90.00
_cell.angle_gamma   90.00
#
_symmetry.space_group_name_H-M   'P 1'
#
loop_
_entity.id
_entity.type
_entity.pdbx_description
1 polymer ?
#
loop_
_entity_poly.entity_id
_entity_poly.type
_entity_poly.pdbx_seq_one_letter_code
_entity_poly.pdbx_strand_id
1 'polypeptide(L)' 'PGARGVLSTVSGLVIVASASIDGARQAAITMDWLRQNGYQDLLGRSCVVINHVTPGKPNIDVEDLVQQFERHVP' A
#
# COMPACT_ATOMS: atom_id res chain seq x y z
N PRO A 1 16.28 11.79 -3.88
CA PRO A 1 17.29 11.25 -4.84
C PRO A 1 17.60 9.76 -4.65
N GLY A 2 17.82 9.27 -3.42
CA GLY A 2 18.14 7.85 -3.16
C GLY A 2 16.99 6.86 -3.37
N ALA A 3 15.76 7.20 -2.95
CA ALA A 3 14.61 6.29 -3.03
C ALA A 3 14.27 5.84 -4.46
N ARG A 4 14.42 6.71 -5.47
CA ARG A 4 14.16 6.38 -6.88
C ARG A 4 15.15 5.36 -7.44
N GLY A 5 16.43 5.43 -7.04
CA GLY A 5 17.46 4.47 -7.45
C GLY A 5 17.26 3.09 -6.80
N VAL A 6 16.72 3.05 -5.59
CA VAL A 6 16.35 1.78 -4.94
C VAL A 6 15.16 1.14 -5.65
N LEU A 7 14.11 1.91 -5.95
CA LEU A 7 12.91 1.41 -6.63
C LEU A 7 13.19 0.81 -8.03
N SER A 8 14.25 1.24 -8.72
CA SER A 8 14.64 0.64 -10.01
C SER A 8 15.36 -0.70 -9.90
N THR A 9 15.75 -1.13 -8.70
CA THR A 9 16.55 -2.36 -8.48
C THR A 9 15.83 -3.46 -7.71
N VAL A 10 14.70 -3.14 -7.08
CA VAL A 10 13.99 -4.07 -6.19
C VAL A 10 13.08 -5.04 -6.96
N SER A 11 13.02 -6.28 -6.47
CA SER A 11 12.18 -7.34 -7.03
C SER A 11 10.74 -7.33 -6.53
N GLY A 12 10.44 -6.54 -5.51
CA GLY A 12 9.10 -6.42 -4.93
C GLY A 12 9.08 -5.34 -3.85
N LEU A 13 7.88 -4.98 -3.40
CA LEU A 13 7.65 -3.93 -2.41
C LEU A 13 6.60 -4.38 -1.39
N VAL A 14 6.81 -4.00 -0.13
CA VAL A 14 5.81 -4.16 0.93
C VAL A 14 5.38 -2.77 1.40
N ILE A 15 4.09 -2.46 1.28
CA ILE A 15 3.49 -1.22 1.76
C ILE A 15 2.78 -1.51 3.07
N VAL A 16 3.23 -0.90 4.17
CA VAL A 16 2.63 -1.11 5.49
C VAL A 16 1.72 0.07 5.82
N ALA A 17 0.43 -0.22 6.05
CA ALA A 17 -0.55 0.75 6.52
C ALA A 17 -0.99 0.41 7.94
N SER A 18 -1.32 1.43 8.75
CA SER A 18 -2.04 1.17 9.99
C SER A 18 -3.45 0.67 9.71
N ALA A 19 -4.04 -0.10 10.62
CA ALA A 19 -5.44 -0.54 10.57
C ALA A 19 -6.41 0.63 10.84
N SER A 20 -6.46 1.59 9.92
CA SER A 20 -7.30 2.79 9.96
C SER A 20 -7.63 3.28 8.55
N ILE A 21 -8.72 4.06 8.41
CA ILE A 21 -9.15 4.63 7.12
C ILE A 21 -8.05 5.52 6.54
N ASP A 22 -7.46 6.36 7.40
CA ASP A 22 -6.39 7.28 6.99
C ASP A 22 -5.14 6.52 6.56
N GLY A 23 -4.75 5.46 7.30
CA GLY A 23 -3.64 4.60 6.92
C GLY A 23 -3.84 3.95 5.55
N ALA A 24 -5.06 3.47 5.28
CA ALA A 24 -5.43 2.91 3.99
C ALA A 24 -5.32 3.91 2.84
N ARG A 25 -5.83 5.12 3.09
CA ARG A 25 -5.77 6.22 2.13
C ARG A 25 -4.33 6.61 1.82
N GLN A 26 -3.45 6.67 2.82
CA GLN A 26 -2.03 6.98 2.58
C GLN A 26 -1.33 5.87 1.77
N ALA A 27 -1.65 4.61 2.02
CA ALA A 27 -1.14 3.51 1.20
C ALA A 27 -1.68 3.57 -0.24
N ALA A 28 -2.96 3.92 -0.44
CA ALA A 28 -3.53 4.15 -1.77
C ALA A 28 -2.81 5.28 -2.53
N ILE A 29 -2.56 6.42 -1.88
CA ILE A 29 -1.77 7.53 -2.45
C ILE A 29 -0.37 7.06 -2.85
N THR A 30 0.25 6.18 -2.06
CA THR A 30 1.58 5.62 -2.38
C THR A 30 1.53 4.73 -3.63
N MET A 31 0.51 3.88 -3.75
CA MET A 31 0.31 3.04 -4.95
C MET A 31 0.04 3.88 -6.20
N ASP A 32 -0.75 4.94 -6.07
CA ASP A 32 -0.99 5.88 -7.18
C ASP A 32 0.29 6.61 -7.58
N TRP A 33 1.11 7.02 -6.63
CA TRP A 33 2.41 7.61 -6.93
C TRP A 33 3.30 6.63 -7.70
N LEU A 34 3.35 5.35 -7.30
CA LEU A 34 4.11 4.32 -8.01
C LEU A 34 3.60 4.16 -9.46
N ARG A 35 2.28 4.10 -9.64
CA ARG A 35 1.64 4.04 -10.96
C ARG A 35 2.02 5.26 -11.83
N GLN A 36 1.87 6.46 -11.30
CA GLN A 36 2.12 7.73 -12.02
C GLN A 36 3.59 7.94 -12.35
N ASN A 37 4.51 7.35 -11.58
CA ASN A 37 5.96 7.45 -11.80
C ASN A 37 6.53 6.26 -12.60
N GLY A 38 5.69 5.42 -13.22
CA GLY A 38 6.13 4.35 -14.12
C GLY A 38 6.54 3.05 -13.43
N TYR A 39 6.30 2.91 -12.12
CA TYR A 39 6.61 1.71 -11.35
C TYR A 39 5.44 0.70 -11.35
N GLN A 40 4.66 0.62 -12.42
CA GLN A 40 3.49 -0.28 -12.51
C GLN A 40 3.87 -1.76 -12.38
N ASP A 41 4.97 -2.19 -13.00
CA ASP A 41 5.44 -3.58 -12.90
C ASP A 41 5.92 -3.93 -11.48
N LEU A 42 6.55 -2.98 -10.79
CA LEU A 42 6.90 -3.15 -9.38
C LEU A 42 5.65 -3.17 -8.50
N LEU A 43 4.66 -2.33 -8.79
CA LEU A 43 3.36 -2.32 -8.10
C LEU A 43 2.63 -3.66 -8.25
N GLY A 44 2.68 -4.29 -9.43
CA GLY A 44 2.15 -5.65 -9.66
C GLY A 44 2.86 -6.75 -8.85
N ARG A 45 4.07 -6.48 -8.36
CA ARG A 45 4.87 -7.36 -7.48
C ARG A 45 4.88 -6.88 -6.02
N SER A 46 3.91 -6.03 -5.65
CA SER A 46 3.81 -5.45 -4.32
C SER A 46 2.74 -6.12 -3.47
N CYS A 47 2.91 -6.08 -2.15
CA CYS A 47 1.90 -6.49 -1.18
C CYS A 47 1.61 -5.34 -0.21
N VAL A 48 0.33 -5.17 0.16
CA VAL A 48 -0.09 -4.24 1.21
C VAL A 48 -0.34 -5.02 2.50
N VAL A 49 0.27 -4.57 3.59
CA VAL A 49 0.12 -5.13 4.93
C VAL A 49 -0.65 -4.14 5.80
N ILE A 50 -1.74 -4.61 6.39
CA ILE A 50 -2.49 -3.86 7.40
C ILE A 50 -1.96 -4.23 8.78
N ASN A 51 -1.29 -3.28 9.42
CA ASN A 51 -0.71 -3.43 10.74
C ASN A 51 -1.63 -2.81 11.81
N HIS A 52 -2.18 -3.67 12.66
CA HIS A 52 -2.97 -3.26 13.83
C HIS A 52 -2.12 -3.41 15.08
N VAL A 53 -1.76 -2.29 15.71
CA VAL A 53 -0.81 -2.26 16.84
C VAL A 53 -1.49 -2.12 18.21
N THR A 54 -2.80 -1.87 18.25
CA THR A 54 -3.56 -1.68 19.49
C THR A 54 -4.34 -2.94 19.88
N PRO A 55 -4.46 -3.27 21.19
CA PRO A 55 -5.32 -4.34 21.65
C PRO A 55 -6.80 -4.05 21.36
N GLY A 56 -7.56 -5.07 20.95
CA GLY A 56 -8.99 -4.96 20.64
C GLY A 56 -9.28 -5.02 19.13
N LYS A 57 -10.57 -5.06 18.77
CA LYS A 57 -10.98 -5.06 17.36
C LYS A 57 -10.58 -3.74 16.71
N PRO A 58 -10.03 -3.73 15.48
CA PRO A 58 -9.86 -2.51 14.71
C PRO A 58 -11.20 -1.78 14.63
N ASN A 59 -11.19 -0.46 14.76
CA ASN A 59 -12.40 0.37 14.59
C ASN A 59 -12.81 0.51 13.11
N ILE A 60 -12.40 -0.43 12.27
CA ILE A 60 -12.55 -0.40 10.83
C ILE A 60 -12.90 -1.79 10.32
N ASP A 61 -13.82 -1.83 9.36
CA ASP A 61 -14.12 -3.05 8.65
C ASP A 61 -12.95 -3.38 7.71
N VAL A 62 -12.35 -4.56 7.91
CA VAL A 62 -11.23 -5.02 7.10
C VAL A 62 -11.70 -5.26 5.66
N GLU A 63 -12.97 -5.63 5.45
CA GLU A 63 -13.53 -5.76 4.11
C GLU A 63 -13.52 -4.42 3.35
N ASP A 64 -13.87 -3.30 4.00
CA ASP A 64 -13.87 -1.97 3.39
C ASP A 64 -12.45 -1.52 3.01
N LEU A 65 -11.47 -1.86 3.86
CA LEU A 65 -10.05 -1.65 3.56
C LEU A 65 -9.63 -2.41 2.30
N VAL A 66 -9.94 -3.71 2.25
CA VAL A 66 -9.60 -4.56 1.11
C VAL A 66 -10.20 -4.01 -0.18
N GLN A 67 -11.48 -3.64 -0.19
CA GLN A 67 -12.11 -3.02 -1.37
C GLN A 67 -11.41 -1.73 -1.81
N GLN A 68 -10.93 -0.91 -0.86
CA GLN A 68 -10.19 0.30 -1.20
C GLN A 68 -8.86 -0.05 -1.90
N PHE A 69 -8.17 -1.11 -1.45
CA PHE A 69 -6.91 -1.57 -2.06
C PHE A 69 -7.11 -2.25 -3.42
N GLU A 70 -8.14 -3.08 -3.57
CA GLU A 70 -8.45 -3.77 -4.82
C GLU A 70 -8.67 -2.80 -5.99
N ARG A 71 -9.25 -1.61 -5.75
CA ARG A 71 -9.38 -0.56 -6.78
C ARG A 71 -8.04 -0.08 -7.36
N HIS A 72 -6.94 -0.32 -6.65
CA HIS A 72 -5.60 0.15 -7.01
C HIS A 72 -4.66 -0.98 -7.43
N VAL A 73 -5.10 -2.24 -7.43
CA VAL A 73 -4.33 -3.38 -7.94
C VAL A 73 -4.93 -3.76 -9.32
N PRO A 74 -4.11 -3.88 -10.39
CA PRO A 74 -4.61 -4.31 -11.70
C PRO A 74 -5.02 -5.77 -11.75
#